data_AF-A0AAE3M8H6-F1
#
_entry.id   AF-A0AAE3M8H6-F1
#
_cell.length_a   1.000
_cell.length_b   1.000
_cell.length_c   1.000
_cell.angle_alpha   90.00
_cell.angle_beta   90.00
_cell.angle_gamma   90.00
#
_symmetry.space_group_name_H-M   'P 1'
#
loop_
_entity.id
_entity.type
_entity.pdbx_description
1 polymer ?
#
loop_
_entity_poly.entity_id
_entity_poly.type
_entity_poly.pdbx_seq_one_letter_code
_entity_poly.pdbx_strand_id
1 'polypeptide(L)' 'MNEFTKETLDQLLHKEVIVELGDEDDVFTFKGKLISYNTENESSEKLTDFCIYTDHGAVKTFTFNNLRDIKLLEH' A
#
# COMPACT_ATOMS: atom_id res chain seq x y z
N MET A 1 4.48 2.02 -15.60
CA MET A 1 4.77 1.70 -14.19
C MET A 1 4.36 2.92 -13.39
N ASN A 2 3.33 2.82 -12.55
CA ASN A 2 3.03 3.87 -11.59
C ASN A 2 4.08 3.75 -10.49
N GLU A 3 5.09 4.61 -10.50
CA GLU A 3 6.00 4.75 -9.37
C GLU A 3 5.22 5.40 -8.22
N PHE A 4 4.87 4.62 -7.20
CA PHE A 4 4.36 5.17 -5.96
C PHE A 4 5.51 5.90 -5.27
N THR A 5 5.32 7.17 -4.99
CA THR A 5 6.31 7.97 -4.26
C THR A 5 5.97 8.00 -2.78
N LYS A 6 6.97 8.30 -1.95
CA LYS A 6 6.77 8.57 -0.52
C LYS A 6 5.69 9.63 -0.30
N GLU A 7 5.69 10.70 -1.11
CA GLU A 7 4.69 11.78 -1.01
C GLU A 7 3.27 11.28 -1.24
N THR A 8 3.06 10.40 -2.23
CA THR A 8 1.76 9.78 -2.46
C THR A 8 1.31 8.96 -1.26
N LEU A 9 2.18 8.13 -0.69
CA LEU A 9 1.83 7.35 0.50
C LEU A 9 1.57 8.21 1.73
N ASP A 10 2.32 9.31 1.89
CA ASP A 10 2.11 10.26 2.98
C ASP A 10 0.70 10.88 2.91
N GLN A 11 0.23 11.19 1.69
CA GLN A 11 -1.13 11.66 1.46
C GLN A 11 -2.19 10.57 1.69
N LEU A 12 -1.85 9.31 1.45
CA LEU A 12 -2.73 8.15 1.71
C LEU A 12 -2.65 7.68 3.17
N LEU A 13 -1.65 8.12 3.94
CA LEU A 13 -1.43 7.70 5.30
C LEU A 13 -2.62 8.11 6.17
N HIS A 14 -3.07 7.17 7.00
CA HIS A 14 -4.29 7.29 7.79
C HIS A 14 -5.58 7.48 6.97
N LYS A 15 -5.58 7.15 5.67
CA LYS A 15 -6.79 7.11 4.84
C LYS A 15 -7.17 5.68 4.47
N GLU A 16 -8.45 5.50 4.14
CA GLU A 16 -8.93 4.24 3.57
C GLU A 16 -8.44 4.11 2.14
N VAL A 17 -7.85 2.97 1.83
CA VAL A 17 -7.25 2.65 0.54
C VAL A 17 -7.75 1.30 0.06
N ILE A 18 -7.81 1.15 -1.26
CA ILE A 18 -7.90 -0.12 -1.94
C ILE A 18 -6.50 -0.47 -2.44
N VAL A 19 -6.06 -1.67 -2.13
CA VAL A 19 -4.76 -2.22 -2.48
C VAL A 19 -4.99 -3.40 -3.42
N GLU A 20 -4.46 -3.31 -4.62
CA GLU A 20 -4.50 -4.37 -5.62
C GLU A 20 -3.12 -5.00 -5.72
N LEU A 21 -3.04 -6.25 -5.28
CA LEU A 21 -1.85 -7.08 -5.38
C LEU A 21 -2.05 -8.06 -6.51
N GLY A 22 -0.97 -8.45 -7.19
CA GLY A 22 -1.09 -9.53 -8.15
C GLY A 22 0.24 -10.03 -8.64
N ASP A 23 0.24 -11.29 -9.03
CA ASP A 23 1.37 -12.03 -9.57
C ASP A 23 0.87 -12.77 -10.81
N GLU A 24 1.48 -12.48 -11.96
CA GLU A 24 1.22 -12.93 -13.35
C GLU A 24 -0.25 -13.25 -13.77
N ASP A 25 -0.95 -14.17 -13.10
CA ASP A 25 -2.32 -14.63 -13.39
C ASP A 25 -3.38 -14.29 -12.32
N ASP A 26 -2.98 -13.99 -11.08
CA ASP A 26 -3.92 -13.73 -9.98
C ASP A 26 -3.86 -12.27 -9.51
N VAL A 27 -5.05 -11.68 -9.31
CA VAL A 27 -5.21 -10.34 -8.76
C VAL A 27 -6.06 -10.40 -7.49
N PHE A 28 -5.49 -9.92 -6.39
CA PHE A 28 -6.13 -9.84 -5.09
C PHE A 28 -6.36 -8.39 -4.70
N THR A 29 -7.60 -8.07 -4.31
CA THR A 29 -7.96 -6.73 -3.85
C THR A 29 -8.19 -6.75 -2.33
N PHE A 30 -7.52 -5.85 -1.63
CA PHE A 30 -7.67 -5.63 -0.19
C PHE A 30 -8.19 -4.23 0.07
N LYS A 31 -9.15 -4.10 0.98
CA LYS A 31 -9.62 -2.80 1.50
C LYS A 31 -9.17 -2.64 2.94
N GLY A 32 -8.63 -1.48 3.27
CA GLY A 32 -8.22 -1.15 4.63
C GLY A 32 -7.70 0.27 4.75
N LYS A 33 -7.23 0.62 5.94
CA LYS A 33 -6.64 1.92 6.23
C LYS A 33 -5.11 1.83 6.18
N LEU A 34 -4.44 2.66 5.38
CA LEU A 34 -2.98 2.71 5.40
C LEU A 34 -2.51 3.28 6.75
N ILE A 35 -1.73 2.52 7.50
CA ILE A 35 -1.27 2.93 8.84
C ILE A 35 0.23 3.23 8.91
N SER A 36 1.03 2.61 8.05
CA SER A 36 2.47 2.86 7.98
C SER A 36 3.04 2.34 6.67
N TYR A 37 4.21 2.82 6.29
CA TYR A 37 5.01 2.29 5.19
C TYR A 37 6.50 2.33 5.55
N ASN A 38 7.27 1.45 4.93
CA ASN A 38 8.70 1.34 5.09
C ASN A 38 9.41 1.64 3.77
N THR A 39 10.58 2.25 3.88
CA THR A 39 11.50 2.50 2.78
C THR A 39 12.74 1.62 2.94
N GLU A 40 13.44 1.38 1.84
CA GLU A 40 14.64 0.53 1.83
C GLU A 40 15.71 1.06 2.79
N ASN A 41 15.84 2.39 2.89
CA ASN A 41 16.70 3.10 3.83
C ASN A 41 16.07 4.46 4.20
N GLU A 42 16.54 5.09 5.28
CA GLU A 42 16.02 6.37 5.80
C GLU A 42 16.12 7.53 4.77
N SER A 43 17.15 7.50 3.93
CA SER A 43 17.39 8.48 2.85
C SER A 43 16.84 8.03 1.49
N SER A 44 16.20 6.87 1.40
CA SER A 44 15.72 6.30 0.13
C SER A 44 14.28 6.68 -0.12
N GLU A 45 13.98 7.09 -1.34
CA GLU A 45 12.60 7.30 -1.81
C GLU A 45 11.93 5.98 -2.23
N LYS A 46 12.69 4.88 -2.24
CA LYS A 46 12.23 3.56 -2.64
C LYS A 46 11.47 2.89 -1.51
N LEU A 47 10.18 2.67 -1.75
CA LEU A 47 9.28 1.96 -0.86
C LEU A 47 9.53 0.46 -0.90
N THR A 48 9.55 -0.21 0.25
CA THR A 48 9.73 -1.67 0.35
C THR A 48 8.42 -2.38 0.63
N ASP A 49 7.74 -1.95 1.69
CA ASP A 49 6.53 -2.57 2.20
C ASP A 49 5.65 -1.54 2.92
N PHE A 50 4.40 -1.90 3.13
CA PHE A 50 3.41 -1.06 3.80
C PHE A 50 2.45 -1.89 4.62
N CYS A 51 1.90 -1.26 5.65
CA CYS A 51 0.97 -1.86 6.59
C CYS A 51 -0.40 -1.19 6.44
N ILE A 52 -1.43 -2.01 6.28
CA ILE A 52 -2.82 -1.56 6.35
C ILE A 52 -3.54 -2.23 7.52
N TYR A 53 -4.44 -1.47 8.13
CA TYR A 53 -5.45 -2.00 9.05
C TYR A 53 -6.66 -2.43 8.23
N THR A 54 -6.88 -3.74 8.11
CA THR A 54 -8.00 -4.31 7.34
C THR A 54 -9.32 -4.09 8.09
N ASP A 55 -10.43 -4.06 7.34
CA ASP A 55 -11.79 -3.92 7.89
C ASP A 55 -12.13 -5.03 8.91
N HIS A 56 -11.48 -6.18 8.79
CA HIS A 56 -11.61 -7.33 9.70
C HIS A 56 -10.88 -7.14 11.05
N GLY A 57 -10.31 -5.95 11.31
CA GLY A 57 -9.62 -5.62 12.55
C GLY A 57 -8.19 -6.16 12.67
N ALA A 58 -7.64 -6.69 11.58
CA ALA A 58 -6.28 -7.23 11.53
C ALA A 58 -5.33 -6.29 10.77
N VAL A 59 -4.11 -6.13 11.27
CA VAL A 59 -3.04 -5.46 10.52
C VAL A 59 -2.42 -6.45 9.54
N LYS A 60 -2.27 -6.03 8.29
CA LYS A 60 -1.54 -6.79 7.26
C LYS A 60 -0.43 -5.95 6.67
N THR A 61 0.71 -6.58 6.46
CA THR A 61 1.87 -6.02 5.77
C THR A 61 1.95 -6.58 4.36
N PHE A 62 2.22 -5.71 3.40
CA PHE A 62 2.31 -6.02 1.97
C PHE A 62 3.56 -5.42 1.38
N THR A 63 4.21 -6.14 0.47
CA THR A 63 5.40 -5.66 -0.24
C THR A 63 5.01 -4.91 -1.52
N PHE A 64 5.70 -3.81 -1.81
CA PHE A 64 5.49 -3.06 -3.07
C PHE A 64 5.86 -3.87 -4.31
N ASN A 65 6.68 -4.91 -4.16
CA ASN A 65 7.10 -5.78 -5.27
C ASN A 65 5.92 -6.47 -5.98
N ASN A 66 4.86 -6.78 -5.24
CA ASN A 66 3.67 -7.46 -5.77
C ASN A 66 2.46 -6.52 -5.84
N LEU A 67 2.69 -5.22 -5.65
CA LEU A 67 1.66 -4.20 -5.73
C LEU A 67 1.41 -3.83 -7.19
N ARG A 68 0.18 -4.03 -7.65
CA ARG A 68 -0.26 -3.54 -8.96
C ARG A 68 -0.78 -2.11 -8.87
N ASP A 69 -1.62 -1.83 -7.88
CA ASP A 69 -2.21 -0.51 -7.69
C ASP A 69 -2.54 -0.24 -6.21
N ILE A 70 -2.46 1.02 -5.79
CA ILE A 70 -3.02 1.47 -4.52
C ILE A 70 -3.74 2.80 -4.77
N LYS A 71 -5.00 2.87 -4.35
CA LYS A 71 -5.84 4.04 -4.56
C LYS A 71 -6.60 4.41 -3.29
N LEU A 72 -6.84 5.70 -3.13
CA LEU A 72 -7.70 6.20 -2.08
C LEU A 72 -9.11 5.68 -2.30
N LEU A 73 -9.73 5.17 -1.24
CA LEU A 73 -11.16 4.89 -1.23
C LEU A 73 -11.89 6.20 -0.92
N GLU A 74 -12.17 6.99 -1.95
CA GLU A 74 -13.06 8.15 -1.81
C GLU A 74 -14.51 7.65 -1.66
N HIS A 75 -15.22 8.22 -0.68
CA HIS A 75 -16.59 7.85 -0.31
C HIS A 75 -17.61 8.88 -0.81
#